data_AF-A0A8T4SMQ3-F1
#
_entry.id   AF-A0A8T4SMQ3-F1
#
_cell.length_a   1.000
_cell.length_b   1.000
_cell.length_c   1.000
_cell.angle_alpha   90.00
_cell.angle_beta   90.00
_cell.angle_gamma   90.00
#
_symmetry.space_group_name_H-M   'P 1'
#
loop_
_entity.id
_entity.type
_entity.pdbx_description
1 polymer ?
#
loop_
_entity_poly.entity_id
_entity_poly.type
_entity_poly.pdbx_seq_one_letter_code
_entity_poly.pdbx_strand_id
1 'polypeptide(L)'
;MSWHIGAVICAILLLMPHVSAAIDDELSNSEKQTFDKILEPVAKTYRLLKYGVSIVAAIYLLVSAAQFMVSGGDVRLRDEAKTRATFVFIGMALLWATPYLISYMVT
;
A
#
# COMPACT_ATOMS: atom_id res chain seq x y z
N MET A 1 -15.89 35.93 19.43
CA MET A 1 -14.86 34.95 19.01
C MET A 1 -15.22 34.15 17.74
N SER A 2 -16.44 34.27 17.21
CA SER A 2 -16.89 33.56 15.99
C SER A 2 -16.52 34.22 14.65
N TRP A 3 -16.32 35.54 14.63
CA TRP A 3 -16.02 36.30 13.40
C TRP A 3 -14.63 35.98 12.81
N HIS A 4 -13.62 35.82 13.66
CA HIS A 4 -12.25 35.52 13.22
C HIS A 4 -12.13 34.12 12.62
N ILE A 5 -12.93 33.15 13.10
CA ILE A 5 -12.95 31.78 12.58
C ILE A 5 -13.55 31.76 11.16
N GLY A 6 -14.63 32.52 10.93
CA GLY A 6 -15.22 32.67 9.59
C GLY A 6 -14.28 33.34 8.59
N ALA A 7 -13.55 34.37 9.02
CA ALA A 7 -12.57 35.06 8.17
C ALA A 7 -11.39 34.16 7.78
N VAL A 8 -10.91 33.30 8.69
CA VAL A 8 -9.83 32.34 8.41
C VAL A 8 -10.30 31.25 7.44
N ILE A 9 -11.52 30.74 7.60
CA ILE A 9 -12.09 29.72 6.69
C ILE A 9 -12.29 30.31 5.28
N CYS A 10 -12.79 31.55 5.17
CA CYS A 10 -12.89 32.24 3.87
C CYS A 10 -11.52 32.50 3.24
N ALA A 11 -10.51 32.87 4.03
CA ALA A 11 -9.16 33.08 3.54
C ALA A 11 -8.54 31.77 3.00
N ILE A 12 -8.78 30.64 3.67
CA ILE A 12 -8.32 29.32 3.21
C ILE A 12 -9.03 28.92 1.91
N LEU A 13 -10.35 29.14 1.82
CA LEU A 13 -11.14 28.83 0.62
C LEU A 13 -10.74 29.67 -0.60
N LEU A 14 -10.36 30.94 -0.40
CA LEU A 14 -9.88 31.82 -1.47
C LEU A 14 -8.45 31.50 -1.92
N LEU A 15 -7.66 30.83 -1.09
CA LEU A 15 -6.30 30.41 -1.42
C LEU A 15 -6.23 29.04 -2.11
N MET A 16 -7.28 28.20 -1.99
CA MET A 16 -7.33 26.89 -2.66
C MET A 16 -7.18 26.91 -4.19
N PRO A 17 -7.78 27.84 -4.96
CA PRO A 17 -7.57 27.87 -6.41
C PRO A 17 -6.12 28.21 -6.79
N HIS A 18 -5.40 28.97 -5.97
CA HIS A 18 -3.99 29.27 -6.19
C HIS A 18 -3.07 28.09 -5.88
N VAL A 19 -3.45 27.22 -4.93
CA VAL A 19 -2.75 25.96 -4.66
C VAL A 19 -2.96 24.97 -5.81
N SER A 20 -4.16 24.91 -6.39
CA SER A 20 -4.44 24.07 -7.57
C SER A 20 -3.65 24.53 -8.80
N ALA A 21 -3.55 25.84 -9.04
CA ALA A 21 -2.82 26.39 -10.19
C ALA A 21 -1.29 26.23 -10.10
N ALA A 22 -0.73 26.08 -8.90
CA ALA A 22 0.69 25.77 -8.71
C ALA A 22 1.02 24.27 -8.87
N ILE A 23 -0.01 23.41 -8.97
CA ILE A 23 0.10 21.95 -9.13
C ILE A 23 -0.30 21.53 -10.57
N ASP A 24 -0.84 22.44 -11.37
CA ASP A 24 -1.40 22.17 -12.70
C ASP A 24 -0.37 22.23 -13.85
N ASP A 25 0.93 22.31 -13.55
CA ASP A 25 1.95 22.09 -14.57
C ASP A 25 1.99 20.59 -14.87
N GLU A 26 1.42 20.20 -16.02
CA GLU A 26 1.68 18.89 -16.62
C GLU A 26 3.20 18.73 -16.76
N LEU A 27 3.80 17.90 -15.89
CA LEU A 27 5.22 17.57 -15.93
C LEU A 27 5.67 17.36 -17.38
N SER A 28 6.58 18.22 -17.85
CA SER A 28 7.14 18.09 -19.19
C SER A 28 7.80 16.72 -19.34
N ASN A 29 7.91 16.20 -20.55
CA ASN A 29 8.52 14.89 -20.79
C ASN A 29 9.95 14.77 -20.22
N SER A 30 10.67 15.88 -20.04
CA SER A 30 12.00 15.90 -19.43
C SER A 30 11.99 15.74 -17.91
N GLU A 31 10.94 16.25 -17.24
CA GLU A 31 10.77 16.17 -15.80
C GLU A 31 10.28 14.79 -15.38
N LYS A 32 9.39 14.16 -16.19
CA LYS A 32 8.98 12.76 -16.00
C LYS A 32 10.19 11.81 -16.03
N GLN A 33 11.12 11.99 -16.96
CA GLN A 33 12.33 11.17 -17.05
C GLN A 33 13.28 11.36 -15.85
N THR A 34 13.37 12.57 -15.31
CA THR A 34 14.17 12.84 -14.11
C THR A 34 13.52 12.22 -12.88
N PHE A 35 12.19 12.30 -12.79
CA PHE A 35 11.40 11.68 -11.75
C PHE A 35 11.52 10.14 -11.79
N ASP A 36 11.43 9.53 -12.97
CA ASP A 36 11.61 8.08 -13.16
C ASP A 36 12.98 7.59 -12.69
N LYS A 37 14.06 8.35 -12.98
CA LYS A 37 15.40 8.03 -12.48
C LYS A 37 15.49 8.06 -10.95
N ILE A 38 14.72 8.92 -10.29
CA ILE A 38 14.65 9.00 -8.82
C ILE A 38 13.79 7.85 -8.26
N LEU A 39 12.74 7.45 -8.97
CA LEU A 39 11.87 6.34 -8.56
C LEU A 39 12.48 4.95 -8.83
N GLU A 40 13.39 4.83 -9.80
CA GLU A 40 14.06 3.57 -10.15
C GLU A 40 14.67 2.81 -8.94
N PRO A 41 15.44 3.45 -8.03
CA PRO A 41 15.95 2.77 -6.83
C PRO A 41 14.85 2.31 -5.87
N VAL A 42 13.75 3.07 -5.77
CA VAL A 42 12.59 2.70 -4.94
C VAL A 42 11.87 1.50 -5.53
N ALA A 43 11.63 1.50 -6.85
CA ALA A 43 10.98 0.40 -7.56
C ALA A 43 11.81 -0.90 -7.49
N LYS A 44 13.14 -0.79 -7.57
CA LYS A 44 14.06 -1.93 -7.42
C LYS A 44 13.99 -2.54 -6.02
N THR A 45 13.99 -1.71 -4.99
CA THR A 45 13.89 -2.16 -3.58
C THR A 45 12.53 -2.80 -3.31
N TYR A 46 11.46 -2.17 -3.81
CA TYR A 46 10.11 -2.71 -3.70
C TYR A 46 9.98 -4.10 -4.34
N ARG A 47 10.53 -4.29 -5.54
CA ARG A 47 10.55 -5.61 -6.20
C ARG A 47 11.27 -6.66 -5.37
N LEU A 48 12.45 -6.34 -4.83
CA LEU A 48 13.23 -7.27 -4.02
C LEU A 48 12.46 -7.68 -2.75
N LEU A 49 11.84 -6.70 -2.08
CA LEU A 49 10.99 -6.96 -0.92
C LEU A 49 9.74 -7.77 -1.31
N LYS A 50 9.08 -7.44 -2.41
CA LYS A 50 7.89 -8.15 -2.93
C LYS A 50 8.19 -9.64 -3.09
N TYR A 51 9.26 -9.99 -3.78
CA TYR A 51 9.63 -11.38 -4.00
C TYR A 51 10.16 -12.06 -2.73
N GLY A 52 10.97 -11.38 -1.93
CA GLY A 52 11.47 -11.91 -0.66
C GLY A 52 10.33 -12.27 0.31
N VAL A 53 9.40 -11.34 0.51
CA VAL A 53 8.22 -11.56 1.36
C VAL A 53 7.30 -12.64 0.78
N SER A 54 7.16 -12.72 -0.54
CA SER A 54 6.36 -13.78 -1.18
C SER A 54 6.91 -15.18 -0.89
N ILE A 55 8.24 -15.34 -0.88
CA ILE A 55 8.90 -16.62 -0.52
C ILE A 55 8.62 -16.96 0.95
N VAL A 56 8.78 -15.99 1.85
CA VAL A 56 8.48 -16.19 3.28
C VAL A 56 7.01 -16.56 3.47
N ALA A 57 6.09 -15.86 2.81
CA ALA A 57 4.66 -16.17 2.85
C ALA A 57 4.37 -17.62 2.40
N ALA A 58 5.02 -18.08 1.32
CA ALA A 58 4.88 -19.46 0.87
C ALA A 58 5.31 -20.48 1.93
N ILE A 59 6.42 -20.23 2.63
CA ILE A 59 6.90 -21.09 3.73
C ILE A 59 5.88 -21.11 4.87
N TYR A 60 5.35 -19.96 5.27
CA TYR A 60 4.35 -19.89 6.33
C TYR A 60 3.04 -20.60 5.96
N LEU A 61 2.64 -20.55 4.68
CA LEU A 61 1.49 -21.31 4.20
C LEU A 61 1.75 -22.81 4.24
N LEU A 62 2.95 -23.28 3.88
CA LEU A 62 3.31 -24.70 4.00
C LEU A 62 3.27 -25.18 5.45
N VAL A 63 3.80 -24.39 6.38
CA VAL A 63 3.75 -24.71 7.82
C VAL A 63 2.31 -24.72 8.33
N SER A 64 1.48 -23.75 7.94
CA SER A 64 0.06 -23.74 8.29
C SER A 64 -0.69 -24.93 7.70
N ALA A 65 -0.44 -25.27 6.43
CA ALA A 65 -1.04 -26.43 5.78
C ALA A 65 -0.65 -27.74 6.47
N ALA A 66 0.63 -27.91 6.81
CA ALA A 66 1.09 -29.05 7.60
C ALA A 66 0.40 -29.10 8.96
N GLN A 67 0.38 -28.00 9.71
CA GLN A 67 -0.31 -27.93 11.01
C GLN A 67 -1.80 -28.28 10.89
N PHE A 68 -2.47 -27.83 9.83
CA PHE A 68 -3.85 -28.21 9.56
C PHE A 68 -4.02 -29.70 9.29
N MET A 69 -3.11 -30.33 8.52
CA MET A 69 -3.17 -31.77 8.25
C MET A 69 -2.89 -32.62 9.49
N VAL A 70 -1.93 -32.22 10.34
CA VAL A 70 -1.53 -33.00 11.53
C VAL A 70 -2.48 -32.79 12.72
N SER A 71 -3.30 -31.74 12.70
CA SER A 71 -4.23 -31.42 13.79
C SER A 71 -5.25 -32.52 14.13
N GLY A 72 -5.57 -33.42 13.20
CA GLY A 72 -6.49 -34.53 13.41
C GLY A 72 -7.86 -34.07 13.94
N GLY A 73 -8.19 -34.47 15.17
CA GLY A 73 -9.43 -34.12 15.87
C GLY A 73 -9.37 -32.84 16.72
N ASP A 74 -8.19 -32.21 16.86
CA ASP A 74 -8.05 -30.98 17.65
C ASP A 74 -8.52 -29.78 16.82
N VAL A 75 -9.74 -29.32 17.12
CA VAL A 75 -10.39 -28.18 16.47
C VAL A 75 -9.60 -26.89 16.69
N ARG A 76 -8.97 -26.72 17.86
CA ARG A 76 -8.20 -25.51 18.16
C ARG A 76 -7.00 -25.38 17.23
N LEU A 77 -6.25 -26.46 17.03
CA LEU A 77 -5.10 -26.46 16.11
C LEU A 77 -5.52 -26.21 14.65
N ARG A 78 -6.70 -26.70 14.24
CA ARG A 78 -7.27 -26.41 12.91
C ARG A 78 -7.59 -24.94 12.72
N ASP A 79 -8.24 -24.33 13.70
CA ASP A 79 -8.65 -22.93 13.63
C ASP A 79 -7.46 -21.97 13.74
N GLU A 80 -6.45 -22.32 14.55
CA GLU A 80 -5.18 -21.59 14.59
C GLU A 80 -4.46 -21.64 13.25
N ALA A 81 -4.38 -22.83 12.61
CA ALA A 81 -3.76 -22.98 11.31
C ALA A 81 -4.47 -22.14 10.23
N LYS A 82 -5.81 -22.24 10.17
CA LYS A 82 -6.62 -21.42 9.25
C LYS A 82 -6.43 -19.93 9.49
N THR A 83 -6.51 -19.49 10.74
CA THR A 83 -6.32 -18.08 11.11
C THR A 83 -4.96 -17.57 10.64
N ARG A 84 -3.90 -18.34 10.87
CA ARG A 84 -2.55 -18.02 10.37
C ARG A 84 -2.52 -17.93 8.85
N ALA A 85 -3.10 -18.89 8.13
CA ALA A 85 -3.17 -18.86 6.67
C ALA A 85 -3.92 -17.62 6.15
N THR A 86 -5.06 -17.29 6.77
CA THR A 86 -5.86 -16.10 6.43
C THR A 86 -5.02 -14.82 6.55
N PHE A 87 -4.28 -14.64 7.64
CA PHE A 87 -3.43 -13.45 7.79
C PHE A 87 -2.31 -13.40 6.76
N VAL A 88 -1.72 -14.53 6.40
CA VAL A 88 -0.71 -14.59 5.32
C VAL A 88 -1.34 -14.20 3.98
N PHE A 89 -2.55 -14.68 3.66
CA PHE A 89 -3.27 -14.31 2.44
C PHE A 89 -3.63 -12.81 2.41
N ILE A 90 -4.10 -12.24 3.53
CA ILE A 90 -4.40 -10.81 3.63
C ILE A 90 -3.13 -9.98 3.39
N GLY A 91 -2.03 -10.32 4.06
CA GLY A 91 -0.75 -9.63 3.85
C GLY A 91 -0.26 -9.72 2.41
N MET A 92 -0.38 -10.90 1.79
CA MET A 92 -0.01 -11.10 0.40
C MET A 92 -0.92 -10.31 -0.56
N ALA A 93 -2.23 -10.26 -0.30
CA ALA A 93 -3.18 -9.47 -1.07
C ALA A 93 -2.84 -7.98 -1.02
N LEU A 94 -2.55 -7.42 0.17
CA LEU A 94 -2.16 -6.02 0.33
C LEU A 94 -0.86 -5.69 -0.44
N LEU A 95 0.14 -6.55 -0.31
CA LEU A 95 1.42 -6.39 -1.00
C LEU A 95 1.26 -6.43 -2.52
N TRP A 96 0.35 -7.25 -3.05
CA TRP A 96 0.04 -7.25 -4.49
C TRP A 96 -0.91 -6.14 -4.93
N ALA A 97 -1.79 -5.67 -4.05
CA ALA A 97 -2.74 -4.58 -4.30
C ALA A 97 -2.07 -3.19 -4.31
N THR A 98 -0.92 -3.04 -3.63
CA THR A 98 -0.18 -1.78 -3.50
C THR A 98 0.03 -1.00 -4.82
N PRO A 99 0.55 -1.59 -5.93
CA PRO A 99 0.72 -0.85 -7.18
C PRO A 99 -0.59 -0.32 -7.76
N TYR A 100 -1.70 -1.05 -7.59
CA TYR A 100 -3.02 -0.61 -8.04
C TYR A 100 -3.52 0.59 -7.23
N LEU A 101 -3.29 0.58 -5.92
CA LEU A 101 -3.59 1.71 -5.04
C LEU A 101 -2.81 2.97 -5.44
N ILE A 102 -1.51 2.84 -5.72
CA ILE A 102 -0.67 3.97 -6.15
C ILE A 102 -1.16 4.52 -7.49
N SER A 103 -1.45 3.64 -8.46
CA SER A 103 -2.01 4.05 -9.75
C SER A 103 -3.33 4.79 -9.61
N TYR A 104 -4.19 4.39 -8.67
CA TYR A 104 -5.47 5.04 -8.42
C TYR A 104 -5.33 6.41 -7.74
N MET A 105 -4.29 6.64 -6.94
CA MET A 105 -4.04 7.95 -6.32
C MET A 105 -3.39 8.96 -7.27
N VAL A 106 -2.69 8.48 -8.29
CA VAL A 106 -1.98 9.32 -9.29
C VAL A 106 -2.88 9.65 -10.50
N THR A 107 -4.00 8.94 -10.66
CA THR A 107 -5.03 9.21 -11.69
C THR A 107 -6.09 10.14 -11.14
#